data_AF-A0A2W6CF94-F1
#
_entry.id   AF-A0A2W6CF94-F1
#
_cell.length_a   1.000
_cell.length_b   1.000
_cell.length_c   1.000
_cell.angle_alpha   90.00
_cell.angle_beta   90.00
_cell.angle_gamma   90.00
#
_symmetry.space_group_name_H-M   'P 1'
#
loop_
_entity.id
_entity.type
_entity.pdbx_description
1 polymer ?
#
loop_
_entity_poly.entity_id
_entity_poly.type
_entity_poly.pdbx_seq_one_letter_code
_entity_poly.pdbx_strand_id
1 'polypeptide(L)'
;MDERFVAVMRGGDLPAGGEDGQGIRPVRIGGSTILLARLNDGQVVAFAATCPHQGTDLELAKLWDGKVRCARHNYLYDPHTGENLQPTLDHRPENVWKLRPGYLPTYPVVEQDGWIHVGPLNPPPSAYDPALEHRPPDAQPPPDDEPRPDQPPVEEMWVEPGSTFELRLPMSPLPGYSWQVEVDGPLVVTEESGVDANGPELRVRVSAGATGTGLVRCGYLAPWDAEPSELRHYQVHIAEP
;
A
#
# COMPACT_ATOMS: atom_id res chain seq x y z
N MET A 1 -12.81 6.10 39.97
CA MET A 1 -12.61 5.74 38.55
C MET A 1 -13.74 4.79 38.16
N ASP A 2 -14.31 4.95 36.96
CA ASP A 2 -15.36 4.06 36.43
C ASP A 2 -14.84 2.61 36.41
N GLU A 3 -15.65 1.64 36.84
CA GLU A 3 -15.30 0.21 36.90
C GLU A 3 -14.94 -0.39 35.53
N ARG A 4 -15.25 0.31 34.45
CA ARG A 4 -14.92 -0.09 33.07
C ARG A 4 -13.48 0.21 32.65
N PHE A 5 -12.69 0.89 33.48
CA PHE A 5 -11.27 1.15 33.21
C PHE A 5 -10.37 0.01 33.71
N VAL A 6 -9.54 -0.51 32.81
CA VAL A 6 -8.58 -1.58 33.10
C VAL A 6 -7.18 -1.01 33.14
N ALA A 7 -6.43 -1.29 34.21
CA ALA A 7 -5.00 -0.97 34.28
C ALA A 7 -4.22 -1.90 33.33
N VAL A 8 -3.42 -1.35 32.42
CA VAL A 8 -2.79 -2.13 31.34
C VAL A 8 -1.27 -2.04 31.29
N MET A 9 -0.68 -0.93 31.74
CA MET A 9 0.76 -0.71 31.66
C MET A 9 1.20 0.33 32.70
N ARG A 10 2.44 0.26 33.19
CA ARG A 10 3.01 1.37 33.97
C ARG A 10 3.30 2.54 33.03
N GLY A 11 3.01 3.76 33.49
CA GLY A 11 3.27 4.97 32.70
C GLY A 11 4.71 5.11 32.23
N GLY A 12 5.67 4.69 33.08
CA GLY A 12 7.10 4.70 32.78
C GLY A 12 7.59 3.64 31.80
N ASP A 13 6.78 2.61 31.51
CA ASP A 13 7.12 1.54 30.56
C ASP A 13 6.71 1.91 29.11
N LEU A 14 5.90 2.97 28.95
CA LEU A 14 5.52 3.52 27.65
C LEU A 14 6.45 4.70 27.30
N PRO A 15 7.47 4.49 26.44
CA PRO A 15 8.33 5.58 26.03
C PRO A 15 7.56 6.66 25.27
N ALA A 16 8.09 7.88 25.24
CA ALA A 16 7.63 8.89 24.30
C ALA A 16 7.72 8.34 22.87
N GLY A 17 6.65 8.49 22.11
CA GLY A 17 6.64 8.09 20.73
C GLY A 17 7.32 9.10 19.81
N GLY A 18 7.63 8.65 18.61
CA GLY A 18 8.32 9.44 17.60
C GLY A 18 8.18 8.83 16.21
N GLU A 19 8.77 9.50 15.23
CA GLU A 19 8.71 9.10 13.81
C GLU A 19 9.56 7.85 13.47
N ASP A 20 10.33 7.36 14.45
CA ASP A 20 11.20 6.18 14.35
C ASP A 20 10.43 4.85 14.46
N GLY A 21 9.14 4.89 14.77
CA GLY A 21 8.27 3.72 14.89
C GLY A 21 8.43 2.92 16.18
N GLN A 22 9.20 3.41 17.17
CA GLN A 22 9.48 2.68 18.41
C GLN A 22 8.57 3.08 19.58
N GLY A 23 7.58 3.95 19.34
CA GLY A 23 6.70 4.57 20.34
C GLY A 23 5.40 3.85 20.66
N ILE A 24 5.07 2.80 19.91
CA ILE A 24 3.78 2.12 20.00
C ILE A 24 3.96 0.80 20.77
N ARG A 25 3.05 0.49 21.69
CA ARG A 25 3.08 -0.73 22.50
C ARG A 25 1.74 -1.45 22.48
N PRO A 26 1.70 -2.76 22.20
CA PRO A 26 0.48 -3.53 22.31
C PRO A 26 0.14 -3.85 23.77
N VAL A 27 -1.15 -3.85 24.08
CA VAL A 27 -1.71 -4.37 25.33
C VAL A 27 -2.97 -5.19 25.04
N ARG A 28 -3.27 -6.17 25.90
CA ARG A 28 -4.45 -7.02 25.76
C ARG A 28 -5.54 -6.62 26.73
N ILE A 29 -6.75 -6.39 26.21
CA ILE A 29 -7.96 -6.13 26.99
C ILE A 29 -9.09 -7.02 26.46
N GLY A 30 -9.68 -7.86 27.32
CA GLY A 30 -10.88 -8.62 26.97
C GLY A 30 -10.76 -9.54 25.74
N GLY A 31 -9.55 -10.05 25.46
CA GLY A 31 -9.28 -10.89 24.28
C GLY A 31 -8.88 -10.12 23.01
N SER A 32 -8.98 -8.80 23.01
CA SER A 32 -8.55 -7.92 21.92
C SER A 32 -7.17 -7.33 22.21
N THR A 33 -6.37 -7.14 21.16
CA THR A 33 -5.15 -6.33 21.21
C THR A 33 -5.49 -4.90 20.84
N ILE A 34 -5.05 -3.96 21.67
CA ILE A 34 -5.05 -2.52 21.38
C ILE A 34 -3.63 -1.99 21.50
N LEU A 35 -3.41 -0.79 20.98
CA LEU A 35 -2.12 -0.14 20.97
C LEU A 35 -2.16 1.11 21.85
N LEU A 36 -1.08 1.31 22.61
CA LEU A 36 -0.80 2.51 23.36
C LEU A 36 0.32 3.29 22.69
N ALA A 37 0.21 4.60 22.71
CA ALA A 37 1.28 5.49 22.29
C ALA A 37 1.30 6.72 23.19
N ARG A 38 2.50 7.25 23.45
CA ARG A 38 2.67 8.54 24.14
C ARG A 38 3.03 9.59 23.09
N LEU A 39 2.20 10.61 22.96
CA LEU A 39 2.39 11.71 22.03
C LEU A 39 3.48 12.68 22.50
N ASN A 40 3.89 13.60 21.62
CA ASN A 40 4.96 14.57 21.89
C ASN A 40 4.63 15.55 23.02
N ASP A 41 3.34 15.80 23.28
CA ASP A 41 2.87 16.62 24.39
C ASP A 41 2.77 15.83 25.72
N GLY A 42 3.15 14.55 25.71
CA GLY A 42 3.14 13.65 26.85
C GLY A 42 1.84 12.89 27.05
N GLN A 43 0.77 13.22 26.31
CA GLN A 43 -0.51 12.53 26.43
C GLN A 43 -0.43 11.08 25.96
N VAL A 44 -1.14 10.17 26.64
CA VAL A 44 -1.26 8.78 26.22
C VAL A 44 -2.56 8.59 25.46
N VAL A 45 -2.47 7.92 24.32
CA VAL A 45 -3.61 7.55 23.48
C VAL A 45 -3.69 6.03 23.35
N ALA A 46 -4.91 5.54 23.12
CA ALA A 46 -5.19 4.12 22.92
C ALA A 46 -6.06 3.92 21.69
N PHE A 47 -5.66 3.02 20.79
CA PHE A 47 -6.34 2.77 19.52
C PHE A 47 -6.24 1.31 19.07
N ALA A 48 -7.03 0.90 18.08
CA ALA A 48 -7.03 -0.47 17.57
C ALA A 48 -5.68 -0.89 16.97
N ALA A 49 -5.37 -2.19 17.03
CA ALA A 49 -4.15 -2.74 16.47
C ALA A 49 -4.12 -2.86 14.94
N THR A 50 -5.27 -2.71 14.28
CA THR A 50 -5.40 -2.91 12.84
C THR A 50 -5.93 -1.65 12.15
N CYS A 51 -5.31 -1.29 11.03
CA CYS A 51 -5.74 -0.18 10.18
C CYS A 51 -7.14 -0.46 9.61
N PRO A 52 -8.09 0.47 9.73
CA PRO A 52 -9.47 0.25 9.29
C PRO A 52 -9.61 0.15 7.75
N HIS A 53 -8.65 0.68 6.99
CA HIS A 53 -8.67 0.58 5.53
C HIS A 53 -8.51 -0.86 5.01
N GLN A 54 -7.42 -1.56 5.39
CA GLN A 54 -7.10 -2.91 4.86
C GLN A 54 -6.42 -3.81 5.90
N GLY A 55 -6.67 -3.59 7.19
CA GLY A 55 -6.22 -4.50 8.27
C GLY A 55 -4.71 -4.53 8.50
N THR A 56 -3.96 -3.53 8.01
CA THR A 56 -2.50 -3.43 8.26
C THR A 56 -2.22 -3.36 9.76
N ASP A 57 -1.21 -4.10 10.23
CA ASP A 57 -0.74 -4.04 11.61
C ASP A 57 -0.21 -2.63 11.95
N LEU A 58 -0.85 -1.99 12.95
CA LEU A 58 -0.50 -0.64 13.40
C LEU A 58 0.57 -0.63 14.48
N GLU A 59 1.08 -1.78 14.94
CA GLU A 59 2.34 -1.80 15.71
C GLU A 59 3.51 -1.24 14.88
N LEU A 60 3.43 -1.38 13.54
CA LEU A 60 4.38 -0.81 12.59
C LEU A 60 4.11 0.65 12.22
N ALA A 61 3.03 1.25 12.75
CA ALA A 61 2.69 2.64 12.44
C ALA A 61 3.72 3.62 13.01
N LYS A 62 3.70 4.84 12.47
CA LYS A 62 4.52 5.95 12.97
C LYS A 62 3.62 7.00 13.57
N LEU A 63 4.11 7.67 14.63
CA LEU A 63 3.49 8.89 15.10
C LEU A 63 4.08 10.07 14.31
N TRP A 64 3.23 10.79 13.60
CA TRP A 64 3.60 11.93 12.78
C TRP A 64 2.73 13.12 13.16
N ASP A 65 3.32 14.17 13.71
CA ASP A 65 2.60 15.36 14.21
C ASP A 65 1.41 15.04 15.14
N GLY A 66 1.64 14.12 16.09
CA GLY A 66 0.62 13.63 17.02
C GLY A 66 -0.47 12.76 16.39
N LYS A 67 -0.30 12.31 15.14
CA LYS A 67 -1.24 11.45 14.41
C LYS A 67 -0.67 10.05 14.17
N VAL A 68 -1.55 9.08 13.98
CA VAL A 68 -1.16 7.70 13.65
C VAL A 68 -1.10 7.56 12.13
N ARG A 69 0.11 7.37 11.60
CA ARG A 69 0.35 7.14 10.18
C ARG A 69 0.57 5.66 9.91
N CYS A 70 -0.36 5.05 9.18
CA CYS A 70 -0.27 3.64 8.79
C CYS A 70 0.95 3.39 7.88
N ALA A 71 1.72 2.34 8.16
CA ALA A 71 2.97 2.03 7.46
C ALA A 71 2.80 1.62 5.98
N ARG A 72 1.61 1.14 5.58
CA ARG A 72 1.40 0.61 4.22
C ARG A 72 0.99 1.69 3.23
N HIS A 73 -0.12 2.36 3.48
CA HIS A 73 -0.72 3.33 2.54
C HIS A 73 -0.75 4.75 3.09
N ASN A 74 -0.03 5.03 4.18
CA ASN A 74 0.09 6.35 4.80
C ASN A 74 -1.23 7.00 5.27
N TYR A 75 -2.29 6.22 5.44
CA TYR A 75 -3.54 6.72 6.02
C TYR A 75 -3.24 7.31 7.40
N LEU A 76 -3.70 8.53 7.60
CA LEU A 76 -3.41 9.33 8.79
C LEU A 76 -4.68 9.44 9.62
N TYR A 77 -4.60 9.06 10.89
CA TYR A 77 -5.72 9.09 11.81
C TYR A 77 -5.41 9.94 13.04
N ASP A 78 -6.41 10.65 13.53
CA ASP A 78 -6.37 11.27 14.84
C ASP A 78 -6.54 10.18 15.93
N PRO A 79 -5.54 9.97 16.81
CA PRO A 79 -5.62 8.92 17.82
C PRO A 79 -6.53 9.26 19.01
N HIS A 80 -7.00 10.50 19.15
CA HIS A 80 -7.98 10.88 20.17
C HIS A 80 -9.39 10.58 19.68
N THR A 81 -9.72 10.99 18.46
CA THR A 81 -11.09 10.91 17.93
C THR A 81 -11.33 9.68 17.06
N GLY A 82 -10.28 9.13 16.45
CA GLY A 82 -10.36 8.08 15.44
C GLY A 82 -10.61 8.59 14.02
N GLU A 83 -10.72 9.91 13.83
CA GLU A 83 -11.00 10.50 12.52
C GLU A 83 -9.90 10.19 11.52
N ASN A 84 -10.28 9.79 10.30
CA ASN A 84 -9.34 9.72 9.20
C ASN A 84 -9.08 11.14 8.68
N LEU A 85 -7.87 11.64 8.89
CA LEU A 85 -7.43 12.94 8.39
C LEU A 85 -6.98 12.84 6.94
N GLN A 86 -6.27 11.76 6.59
CA GLN A 86 -5.86 11.48 5.21
C GLN A 86 -6.18 10.03 4.86
N PRO A 87 -6.82 9.78 3.71
CA PRO A 87 -7.04 10.71 2.60
C PRO A 87 -8.33 11.56 2.67
N THR A 88 -9.20 11.40 3.68
CA THR A 88 -10.55 12.00 3.68
C THR A 88 -10.55 13.52 3.49
N LEU A 89 -9.68 14.27 4.18
CA LEU A 89 -9.65 15.74 4.07
C LEU A 89 -9.10 16.23 2.72
N ASP A 90 -8.27 15.41 2.07
CA ASP A 90 -7.62 15.76 0.80
C ASP A 90 -8.48 15.38 -0.42
N HIS A 91 -9.60 14.70 -0.21
CA HIS A 91 -10.44 14.17 -1.28
C HIS A 91 -11.85 14.71 -1.22
N ARG A 92 -12.45 14.88 -2.39
CA ARG A 92 -13.85 15.26 -2.49
C ARG A 92 -14.74 14.13 -1.91
N PRO A 93 -15.78 14.44 -1.11
CA PRO A 93 -16.62 13.43 -0.47
C PRO A 93 -17.15 12.34 -1.41
N GLU A 94 -17.51 12.71 -2.65
CA GLU A 94 -18.00 11.78 -3.68
C GLU A 94 -16.97 10.74 -4.16
N ASN A 95 -15.70 10.87 -3.78
CA ASN A 95 -14.64 9.93 -4.14
C ASN A 95 -14.14 9.10 -2.94
N VAL A 96 -14.62 9.37 -1.72
CA VAL A 96 -14.16 8.68 -0.49
C VAL A 96 -14.42 7.17 -0.57
N TRP A 97 -15.50 6.73 -1.21
CA TRP A 97 -15.83 5.32 -1.42
C TRP A 97 -14.77 4.53 -2.20
N LYS A 98 -13.96 5.20 -3.02
CA LYS A 98 -12.83 4.56 -3.72
C LYS A 98 -11.69 4.23 -2.76
N LEU A 99 -11.58 5.00 -1.69
CA LEU A 99 -10.48 4.97 -0.73
C LEU A 99 -10.81 4.11 0.49
N ARG A 100 -12.09 4.05 0.91
CA ARG A 100 -12.57 3.27 2.08
C ARG A 100 -11.70 3.50 3.33
N PRO A 101 -11.56 4.75 3.79
CA PRO A 101 -10.65 5.08 4.89
C PRO A 101 -11.04 4.48 6.23
N GLY A 102 -12.32 4.27 6.49
CA GLY A 102 -12.84 3.92 7.80
C GLY A 102 -12.56 4.99 8.85
N TYR A 103 -12.77 4.61 10.12
CA TYR A 103 -12.28 5.36 11.28
C TYR A 103 -11.43 4.42 12.13
N LEU A 104 -10.45 4.98 12.84
CA LEU A 104 -9.61 4.24 13.77
C LEU A 104 -10.36 4.08 15.10
N PRO A 105 -10.69 2.88 15.57
CA PRO A 105 -11.31 2.73 16.89
C PRO A 105 -10.37 3.21 18.00
N THR A 106 -10.84 4.13 18.85
CA THR A 106 -10.07 4.69 19.97
C THR A 106 -10.70 4.35 21.32
N TYR A 107 -9.89 4.44 22.37
CA TYR A 107 -10.31 4.15 23.74
C TYR A 107 -9.90 5.29 24.66
N PRO A 108 -10.73 5.68 25.64
CA PRO A 108 -10.37 6.71 26.59
C PRO A 108 -9.25 6.19 27.50
N VAL A 109 -8.29 7.07 27.79
CA VAL A 109 -7.13 6.76 28.62
C VAL A 109 -7.10 7.69 29.82
N VAL A 110 -6.77 7.12 30.98
CA VAL A 110 -6.47 7.87 32.21
C VAL A 110 -5.13 7.39 32.74
N GLU A 111 -4.19 8.31 32.94
CA GLU A 111 -2.93 8.03 33.63
C GLU A 111 -3.06 8.48 35.10
N GLN A 112 -3.04 7.53 36.03
CA GLN A 112 -3.23 7.78 37.46
C GLN A 112 -2.34 6.85 38.29
N ASP A 113 -1.71 7.38 39.35
CA ASP A 113 -0.88 6.59 40.29
C ASP A 113 0.23 5.77 39.60
N GLY A 114 0.78 6.31 38.50
CA GLY A 114 1.83 5.67 37.70
C GLY A 114 1.36 4.52 36.79
N TRP A 115 0.05 4.37 36.60
CA TRP A 115 -0.57 3.39 35.72
C TRP A 115 -1.35 4.07 34.59
N ILE A 116 -1.29 3.44 33.42
CA ILE A 116 -2.15 3.74 32.29
C ILE A 116 -3.38 2.84 32.40
N HIS A 117 -4.55 3.47 32.45
CA HIS A 117 -5.85 2.82 32.48
C HIS A 117 -6.58 3.10 31.17
N VAL A 118 -7.19 2.06 30.59
CA VAL A 118 -7.96 2.16 29.35
C VAL A 118 -9.41 1.78 29.61
N GLY A 119 -10.32 2.63 29.14
CA GLY A 119 -11.77 2.42 29.25
C GLY A 119 -12.38 1.74 28.02
N PRO A 120 -13.73 1.74 27.91
CA PRO A 120 -14.44 1.10 26.81
C PRO A 120 -14.24 1.82 25.46
N LEU A 121 -14.50 1.12 24.36
CA LEU A 121 -14.46 1.68 23.00
C LEU A 121 -15.26 3.00 22.92
N ASN A 122 -14.63 4.06 22.39
CA ASN A 122 -15.30 5.31 22.08
C ASN A 122 -16.28 5.13 20.91
N PRO A 123 -17.37 5.92 20.84
CA PRO A 123 -18.20 5.95 19.64
C PRO A 123 -17.37 6.41 18.42
N PRO A 124 -17.78 6.07 17.20
CA PRO A 124 -17.17 6.62 15.98
C PRO A 124 -17.12 8.15 16.02
N PRO A 125 -16.11 8.79 15.40
CA PRO A 125 -16.02 10.25 15.34
C PRO A 125 -17.20 10.83 14.55
N SER A 126 -17.63 12.04 14.90
CA SER A 126 -18.77 12.68 14.22
C SER A 126 -18.55 12.96 12.73
N ALA A 127 -17.28 13.04 12.30
CA ALA A 127 -16.90 13.18 10.90
C ALA A 127 -17.02 11.88 10.09
N TYR A 128 -17.15 10.72 10.76
CA TYR A 128 -17.29 9.45 10.08
C TYR A 128 -18.72 9.25 9.58
N ASP A 129 -18.88 9.19 8.26
CA ASP A 129 -20.11 8.79 7.60
C ASP A 129 -19.88 7.50 6.80
N PRO A 130 -20.39 6.34 7.26
CA PRO A 130 -20.24 5.07 6.54
C PRO A 130 -20.89 5.09 5.16
N ALA A 131 -21.87 5.97 4.90
CA ALA A 131 -22.51 6.09 3.59
C ALA A 131 -21.53 6.55 2.51
N LEU A 132 -20.55 7.39 2.87
CA LEU A 132 -19.53 7.89 1.94
C LEU A 132 -18.53 6.80 1.50
N GLU A 133 -18.49 5.66 2.19
CA GLU A 133 -17.61 4.54 1.85
C GLU A 133 -18.28 3.51 0.92
N HIS A 134 -19.58 3.63 0.71
CA HIS A 134 -20.31 2.81 -0.24
C HIS A 134 -20.24 3.45 -1.64
N ARG A 135 -19.98 2.63 -2.66
CA ARG A 135 -20.02 3.08 -4.06
C ARG A 135 -21.43 3.62 -4.38
N PRO A 136 -21.56 4.88 -4.81
CA PRO A 136 -22.83 5.41 -5.28
C PRO A 136 -23.37 4.60 -6.47
N PRO A 137 -24.68 4.34 -6.56
CA PRO A 137 -25.26 3.56 -7.67
C PRO A 137 -24.99 4.15 -9.05
N ASP A 138 -24.88 5.48 -9.12
CA ASP A 138 -24.63 6.28 -10.32
C ASP A 138 -23.15 6.61 -10.55
N ALA A 139 -22.25 6.11 -9.70
CA ALA A 139 -20.82 6.29 -9.87
C ALA A 139 -20.37 5.65 -11.19
N GLN A 140 -20.07 6.51 -12.16
CA GLN A 140 -19.46 6.09 -13.42
C GLN A 140 -18.22 5.26 -13.12
N PRO A 141 -18.00 4.17 -13.87
CA PRO A 141 -16.74 3.44 -13.77
C PRO A 141 -15.58 4.42 -13.96
N PRO A 142 -14.42 4.17 -13.32
CA PRO A 142 -13.25 5.02 -13.55
C PRO A 142 -13.00 5.15 -15.07
N PRO A 143 -12.50 6.31 -15.54
CA PRO A 143 -12.22 6.51 -16.96
C PRO A 143 -11.24 5.48 -17.55
N ASP A 144 -10.59 4.67 -16.71
CA ASP A 144 -9.71 3.55 -17.09
C ASP A 144 -10.39 2.17 -17.18
N ASP A 145 -11.73 2.11 -17.15
CA ASP A 145 -12.49 1.04 -17.82
C ASP A 145 -12.79 1.46 -19.28
N GLU A 146 -11.86 2.16 -19.95
CA GLU A 146 -11.75 1.91 -21.39
C GLU A 146 -11.58 0.40 -21.53
N PRO A 147 -12.32 -0.28 -22.42
CA PRO A 147 -12.04 -1.69 -22.69
C PRO A 147 -10.54 -1.76 -22.98
N ARG A 148 -9.81 -2.44 -22.08
CA ARG A 148 -8.41 -2.77 -22.30
C ARG A 148 -8.39 -3.29 -23.73
N PRO A 149 -7.68 -2.65 -24.67
CA PRO A 149 -7.74 -3.08 -26.05
C PRO A 149 -7.49 -4.59 -26.04
N ASP A 150 -8.32 -5.35 -26.77
CA ASP A 150 -8.31 -6.83 -26.74
C ASP A 150 -6.88 -7.39 -26.95
N GLN A 151 -5.98 -6.55 -27.47
CA GLN A 151 -4.55 -6.73 -27.50
C GLN A 151 -3.85 -5.47 -26.96
N PRO A 152 -2.88 -5.59 -26.03
CA PRO A 152 -2.06 -4.45 -25.63
C PRO A 152 -1.30 -3.90 -26.85
N PRO A 153 -0.98 -2.59 -26.88
CA PRO A 153 -0.23 -2.00 -27.98
C PRO A 153 1.09 -2.75 -28.17
N VAL A 154 1.38 -3.09 -29.43
CA VAL A 154 2.61 -3.78 -29.84
C VAL A 154 3.58 -2.73 -30.37
N GLU A 155 4.73 -2.60 -29.73
CA GLU A 155 5.82 -1.76 -30.20
C GLU A 155 6.66 -2.56 -31.21
N GLU A 156 6.91 -1.99 -32.39
CA GLU A 156 7.71 -2.64 -33.43
C GLU A 156 9.19 -2.30 -33.27
N MET A 157 10.05 -3.31 -33.38
CA MET A 157 11.50 -3.19 -33.30
C MET A 157 12.16 -3.88 -34.48
N TRP A 158 13.24 -3.31 -35.00
CA TRP A 158 14.04 -3.90 -36.08
C TRP A 158 15.47 -4.14 -35.60
N VAL A 159 15.96 -5.36 -35.78
CA VAL A 159 17.27 -5.79 -35.32
C VAL A 159 17.94 -6.68 -36.36
N GLU A 160 19.27 -6.73 -36.34
CA GLU A 160 20.03 -7.61 -37.24
C GLU A 160 20.10 -9.04 -36.69
N PRO A 161 20.16 -10.07 -37.54
CA PRO A 161 20.43 -11.45 -37.11
C PRO A 161 21.74 -11.55 -36.31
N GLY A 162 21.72 -12.31 -35.22
CA GLY A 162 22.85 -12.47 -34.30
C GLY A 162 23.05 -11.34 -33.30
N SER A 163 22.24 -10.27 -33.36
CA SER A 163 22.35 -9.15 -32.43
C SER A 163 21.75 -9.45 -31.04
N THR A 164 22.04 -8.58 -30.07
CA THR A 164 21.42 -8.59 -28.74
C THR A 164 20.96 -7.18 -28.41
N PHE A 165 19.71 -7.02 -28.00
CA PHE A 165 19.12 -5.74 -27.60
C PHE A 165 18.68 -5.77 -26.12
N GLU A 166 18.53 -4.59 -25.53
CA GLU A 166 18.12 -4.39 -24.13
C GLU A 166 16.72 -3.77 -24.08
N LEU A 167 15.81 -4.42 -23.35
CA LEU A 167 14.54 -3.84 -22.94
C LEU A 167 14.67 -3.29 -21.52
N ARG A 168 14.05 -2.14 -21.31
CA ARG A 168 14.04 -1.40 -20.04
C ARG A 168 12.60 -1.29 -19.55
N LEU A 169 12.29 -2.07 -18.52
CA LEU A 169 10.95 -2.23 -17.99
C LEU A 169 10.85 -1.54 -16.63
N PRO A 170 10.23 -0.35 -16.55
CA PRO A 170 10.11 0.37 -15.28
C PRO A 170 9.26 -0.44 -14.31
N MET A 171 9.63 -0.47 -13.04
CA MET A 171 8.83 -1.11 -12.00
C MET A 171 8.09 -0.04 -11.21
N SER A 172 6.78 -0.23 -11.03
CA SER A 172 6.04 0.53 -10.03
C SER A 172 6.40 0.01 -8.62
N PRO A 173 6.37 0.81 -7.55
CA PRO A 173 6.71 0.36 -6.20
C PRO A 173 5.59 -0.46 -5.55
N LEU A 174 4.98 -1.41 -6.29
CA LEU A 174 3.94 -2.30 -5.78
C LEU A 174 4.58 -3.53 -5.13
N PRO A 175 4.40 -3.75 -3.80
CA PRO A 175 5.01 -4.90 -3.13
C PRO A 175 4.57 -6.23 -3.73
N GLY A 176 5.53 -7.10 -4.06
CA GLY A 176 5.27 -8.43 -4.60
C GLY A 176 5.01 -8.50 -6.10
N TYR A 177 5.03 -7.37 -6.82
CA TYR A 177 4.90 -7.34 -8.27
C TYR A 177 6.27 -7.43 -8.94
N SER A 178 6.36 -8.25 -9.99
CA SER A 178 7.55 -8.38 -10.83
C SER A 178 7.15 -8.46 -12.30
N TRP A 179 8.10 -8.14 -13.18
CA TRP A 179 7.94 -8.40 -14.61
C TRP A 179 8.14 -9.89 -14.89
N GLN A 180 7.23 -10.48 -15.66
CA GLN A 180 7.37 -11.78 -16.28
C GLN A 180 7.57 -11.56 -17.78
N VAL A 181 8.62 -12.16 -18.35
CA VAL A 181 9.02 -11.95 -19.74
C VAL A 181 8.98 -13.27 -20.49
N GLU A 182 8.22 -13.30 -21.57
CA GLU A 182 8.11 -14.44 -22.47
C GLU A 182 8.57 -14.02 -23.87
N VAL A 183 9.31 -14.89 -24.55
CA VAL A 183 9.79 -14.65 -25.91
C VAL A 183 9.38 -15.79 -26.84
N ASP A 184 8.93 -15.43 -28.04
CA ASP A 184 8.57 -16.37 -29.11
C ASP A 184 9.48 -16.22 -30.33
N GLY A 185 9.51 -17.27 -31.15
CA GLY A 185 10.19 -17.27 -32.44
C GLY A 185 11.72 -17.34 -32.29
N PRO A 186 12.49 -16.60 -33.11
CA PRO A 186 13.95 -16.63 -33.10
C PRO A 186 14.60 -15.82 -31.96
N LEU A 187 13.88 -15.56 -30.86
CA LEU A 187 14.34 -14.74 -29.74
C LEU A 187 14.69 -15.60 -28.53
N VAL A 188 15.71 -15.19 -27.77
CA VAL A 188 16.10 -15.84 -26.51
C VAL A 188 16.43 -14.78 -25.47
N VAL A 189 15.81 -14.84 -24.29
CA VAL A 189 16.25 -14.03 -23.14
C VAL A 189 17.60 -14.57 -22.67
N THR A 190 18.62 -13.71 -22.71
CA THR A 190 19.99 -14.08 -22.34
C THR A 190 20.38 -13.59 -20.95
N GLU A 191 19.74 -12.53 -20.45
CA GLU A 191 20.05 -11.94 -19.15
C GLU A 191 18.86 -11.15 -18.61
N GLU A 192 18.59 -11.28 -17.31
CA GLU A 192 17.65 -10.45 -16.56
C GLU A 192 18.36 -9.88 -15.33
N SER A 193 18.31 -8.57 -15.15
CA SER A 193 18.94 -7.90 -14.00
C SER A 193 18.07 -6.76 -13.47
N GLY A 194 17.85 -6.75 -12.16
CA GLY A 194 17.24 -5.61 -11.46
C GLY A 194 18.29 -4.53 -11.22
N VAL A 195 17.92 -3.26 -11.43
CA VAL A 195 18.82 -2.12 -11.17
C VAL A 195 18.20 -1.22 -10.10
N ASP A 196 18.93 -1.01 -9.00
CA ASP A 196 18.47 -0.24 -7.84
C ASP A 196 18.90 1.25 -7.87
N ALA A 197 19.85 1.63 -8.75
CA ALA A 197 20.59 2.88 -8.60
C ALA A 197 19.87 4.16 -9.09
N ASN A 198 18.84 4.06 -9.94
CA ASN A 198 18.15 5.24 -10.53
C ASN A 198 16.61 5.10 -10.60
N GLY A 199 16.03 4.19 -9.81
CA GLY A 199 14.63 3.78 -9.86
C GLY A 199 14.51 2.28 -10.14
N PRO A 200 13.53 1.57 -9.56
CA PRO A 200 13.43 0.12 -9.74
C PRO A 200 13.04 -0.17 -11.20
N GLU A 201 13.95 -0.80 -11.94
CA GLU A 201 13.77 -1.18 -13.35
C GLU A 201 14.29 -2.60 -13.55
N LEU A 202 13.57 -3.41 -14.34
CA LEU A 202 14.08 -4.67 -14.85
C LEU A 202 14.72 -4.43 -16.22
N ARG A 203 15.98 -4.86 -16.35
CA ARG A 203 16.68 -4.92 -17.63
C ARG A 203 16.68 -6.33 -18.17
N VAL A 204 16.23 -6.47 -19.40
CA VAL A 204 16.13 -7.74 -20.09
C VAL A 204 16.97 -7.67 -21.35
N ARG A 205 17.95 -8.56 -21.49
CA ARG A 205 18.71 -8.69 -22.74
C ARG A 205 18.15 -9.84 -23.55
N VAL A 206 17.82 -9.57 -24.80
CA VAL A 206 17.23 -10.54 -25.72
C VAL A 206 18.13 -10.67 -26.93
N SER A 207 18.54 -11.90 -27.23
CA SER A 207 19.30 -12.24 -28.44
C SER A 207 18.35 -12.59 -29.58
N ALA A 208 18.64 -12.00 -30.74
CA ALA A 208 17.96 -12.25 -32.01
C ALA A 208 18.78 -13.25 -32.83
N GLY A 209 18.27 -14.47 -32.98
CA GLY A 209 18.98 -15.56 -33.66
C GLY A 209 18.91 -15.46 -35.18
N ALA A 210 17.99 -16.22 -35.78
CA ALA A 210 17.81 -16.26 -37.23
C ALA A 210 16.83 -15.18 -37.73
N THR A 211 16.95 -14.81 -39.01
CA THR A 211 16.00 -13.93 -39.72
C THR A 211 14.56 -14.41 -39.54
N GLY A 212 13.64 -13.48 -39.27
CA GLY A 212 12.25 -13.80 -39.03
C GLY A 212 11.55 -12.74 -38.17
N THR A 213 10.45 -13.14 -37.53
CA THR A 213 9.73 -12.28 -36.58
C THR A 213 9.58 -13.02 -35.27
N GLY A 214 9.84 -12.33 -34.17
CA GLY A 214 9.58 -12.80 -32.82
C GLY A 214 8.71 -11.82 -32.04
N LEU A 215 8.19 -12.26 -30.90
CA LEU A 215 7.38 -11.44 -30.02
C LEU A 215 7.93 -11.55 -28.61
N VAL A 216 8.15 -10.41 -27.95
CA VAL A 216 8.44 -10.34 -26.52
C VAL A 216 7.18 -9.88 -25.81
N ARG A 217 6.68 -10.66 -24.84
CA ARG A 217 5.56 -10.30 -23.98
C ARG A 217 6.06 -10.05 -22.57
N CYS A 218 5.77 -8.87 -22.03
CA CYS A 218 6.13 -8.50 -20.68
C CYS A 218 4.84 -8.24 -19.89
N GLY A 219 4.63 -8.96 -18.79
CA GLY A 219 3.52 -8.74 -17.85
C GLY A 219 4.03 -8.32 -16.48
N TYR A 220 3.49 -7.24 -15.90
CA TYR A 220 3.78 -6.83 -14.53
C TYR A 220 2.68 -7.32 -13.59
N LEU A 221 2.98 -8.26 -12.71
CA LEU A 221 1.97 -8.91 -11.85
C LEU A 221 2.56 -9.45 -10.56
N ALA A 222 1.70 -9.59 -9.55
CA ALA A 222 2.02 -10.42 -8.39
C ALA A 222 1.79 -11.91 -8.70
N PRO A 223 2.43 -12.86 -7.99
CA PRO A 223 2.27 -14.29 -8.22
C PRO A 223 0.83 -14.82 -8.09
N TRP A 224 -0.07 -14.05 -7.48
CA TRP A 224 -1.47 -14.41 -7.21
C TRP A 224 -2.48 -13.62 -8.03
N ASP A 225 -2.03 -12.72 -8.91
CA ASP A 225 -2.93 -11.98 -9.79
C ASP A 225 -3.35 -12.85 -10.98
N ALA A 226 -4.63 -12.80 -11.34
CA ALA A 226 -5.15 -13.52 -12.50
C ALA A 226 -4.76 -12.84 -13.82
N GLU A 227 -4.54 -11.53 -13.80
CA GLU A 227 -4.23 -10.70 -14.96
C GLU A 227 -3.13 -9.70 -14.61
N PRO A 228 -2.20 -9.37 -15.53
CA PRO A 228 -1.17 -8.37 -15.27
C PRO A 228 -1.74 -6.97 -15.10
N SER A 229 -1.18 -6.21 -14.16
CA SER A 229 -1.51 -4.79 -13.97
C SER A 229 -0.95 -3.92 -15.09
N GLU A 230 0.13 -4.36 -15.73
CA GLU A 230 0.71 -3.74 -16.92
C GLU A 230 1.12 -4.80 -17.95
N LEU A 231 0.91 -4.50 -19.24
CA LEU A 231 1.32 -5.34 -20.37
C LEU A 231 2.12 -4.50 -21.36
N ARG A 232 3.27 -5.03 -21.82
CA ARG A 232 4.07 -4.45 -22.90
C ARG A 232 4.46 -5.53 -23.89
N HIS A 233 4.13 -5.36 -25.16
CA HIS A 233 4.46 -6.30 -26.23
C HIS A 233 5.42 -5.65 -27.24
N TYR A 234 6.44 -6.39 -27.66
CA TYR A 234 7.41 -5.94 -28.65
C TYR A 234 7.45 -6.93 -29.81
N GLN A 235 7.03 -6.51 -31.00
CA GLN A 235 7.20 -7.30 -32.21
C GLN A 235 8.57 -7.01 -32.83
N VAL A 236 9.41 -8.02 -32.86
CA VAL A 236 10.81 -7.89 -33.27
C VAL A 236 10.99 -8.47 -34.66
N HIS A 237 11.29 -7.60 -35.61
CA HIS A 237 11.64 -7.95 -36.98
C HIS A 237 13.16 -8.14 -37.08
N ILE A 238 13.58 -9.37 -37.36
CA ILE A 238 14.98 -9.73 -37.53
C ILE A 238 15.27 -9.83 -39.03
N ALA A 239 16.00 -8.86 -39.57
CA ALA A 239 16.31 -8.79 -40.99
C ALA A 239 17.72 -8.22 -41.22
N GLU A 240 18.33 -8.61 -42.33
CA GLU A 240 19.53 -7.92 -42.83
C GLU A 240 19.16 -6.48 -43.25
N PRO A 241 20.07 -5.51 -43.08
CA PRO A 241 19.81 -4.10 -43.41
C PRO A 241 19.54 -3.82 -44.90
#